data_AF-A0A0S4JEQ0-F1
#
_entry.id   AF-A0A0S4JEQ0-F1
#
_cell.length_a   1.000
_cell.length_b   1.000
_cell.length_c   1.000
_cell.angle_alpha   90.00
_cell.angle_beta   90.00
_cell.angle_gamma   90.00
#
_symmetry.space_group_name_H-M   'P 1'
#
loop_
_entity.id
_entity.type
_entity.pdbx_description
1 polymer ?
#
loop_
_entity_poly.entity_id
_entity_poly.type
_entity_poly.pdbx_seq_one_letter_code
_entity_poly.pdbx_strand_id
1 'polypeptide(L)'
;MLAGLGAAKAMQDSATAHSNVWTTRFLQHDEMVESGDILFACCCTPCASAKAKSTVDKSDCLFNFCCWTPGGVYHFIRLAYGIDGVCGDDLAYSCICPCLQTRQALTEGKRRGTALSIPPQAGSNSIPWGVSLFDCSVCELCETTICFPCVTHTIHQHLQPKADSCCFDFCCIAPTSMYGQVRHHYGIISDVSCAEDILLPVACFPCALNRARKELQRHSSMVHAAQAIVPGMGYSRF
;
A
#
# COMPACT_ATOMS: atom_id res chain seq x y z
N MET A 1 -34.98 26.97 5.62
CA MET A 1 -34.26 25.69 5.86
C MET A 1 -33.10 25.42 4.89
N LEU A 2 -32.95 26.11 3.76
CA LEU A 2 -31.84 25.86 2.81
C LEU A 2 -30.48 26.46 3.23
N ALA A 3 -30.45 27.47 4.10
CA ALA A 3 -29.19 28.13 4.53
C ALA A 3 -28.31 27.26 5.46
N GLY A 4 -28.86 26.24 6.12
CA GLY A 4 -28.10 25.37 7.04
C GLY A 4 -27.26 24.29 6.34
N LEU A 5 -27.65 23.86 5.14
CA LEU A 5 -26.95 22.81 4.39
C LEU A 5 -25.60 23.29 3.84
N GLY A 6 -25.48 24.58 3.49
CA GLY A 6 -24.22 25.15 3.00
C GLY A 6 -23.14 25.23 4.06
N ALA A 7 -23.49 25.59 5.30
CA ALA A 7 -22.54 25.69 6.41
C ALA A 7 -22.02 24.31 6.86
N ALA A 8 -22.90 23.31 6.93
CA ALA A 8 -22.50 21.94 7.26
C ALA A 8 -21.55 21.35 6.21
N LYS A 9 -21.84 21.58 4.92
CA LYS A 9 -20.95 21.16 3.83
C LYS A 9 -19.61 21.90 3.86
N ALA A 10 -19.60 23.22 4.07
CA ALA A 10 -18.36 23.99 4.18
C ALA A 10 -17.48 23.58 5.39
N MET A 11 -18.09 23.22 6.52
CA MET A 11 -17.37 22.70 7.69
C MET A 11 -16.82 21.29 7.43
N GLN A 12 -17.58 20.43 6.75
CA GLN A 12 -17.13 19.10 6.36
C GLN A 12 -16.01 19.16 5.31
N ASP A 13 -16.12 20.07 4.35
CA ASP A 13 -15.12 20.32 3.30
C ASP A 13 -13.84 20.97 3.89
N SER A 14 -13.94 21.82 4.93
CA SER A 14 -12.77 22.31 5.66
C SER A 14 -12.12 21.24 6.54
N ALA A 15 -12.90 20.35 7.15
CA ALA A 15 -12.38 19.24 7.93
C ALA A 15 -11.64 18.22 7.04
N THR A 16 -12.12 17.98 5.81
CA THR A 16 -11.42 17.14 4.81
C THR A 16 -10.26 17.87 4.14
N ALA A 17 -10.33 19.19 3.91
CA ALA A 17 -9.20 19.94 3.37
C ALA A 17 -7.98 19.92 4.32
N HIS A 18 -8.19 19.95 5.64
CA HIS A 18 -7.12 19.77 6.62
C HIS A 18 -6.60 18.32 6.73
N SER A 19 -7.30 17.32 6.16
CA SER A 19 -6.82 15.92 6.17
C SER A 19 -5.83 15.61 5.05
N ASN A 20 -5.82 16.39 3.97
CA ASN A 20 -5.06 16.05 2.76
C ASN A 20 -3.62 16.60 2.74
N VAL A 21 -3.09 17.07 3.87
CA VAL A 21 -1.71 17.56 3.95
C VAL A 21 -0.96 16.80 5.04
N TRP A 22 0.36 16.60 4.87
CA TRP A 22 1.23 16.15 5.96
C TRP A 22 1.11 17.11 7.14
N THR A 23 0.77 16.57 8.31
CA THR A 23 0.59 17.40 9.50
C THR A 23 1.90 17.63 10.23
N THR A 24 2.84 16.72 10.01
CA THR A 24 4.24 16.85 10.36
C THR A 24 5.00 17.43 9.18
N ARG A 25 5.78 18.49 9.38
CA ARG A 25 6.72 18.98 8.36
C ARG A 25 8.05 18.26 8.48
N PHE A 26 8.76 18.15 7.37
CA PHE A 26 10.03 17.44 7.24
C PHE A 26 11.11 17.88 8.24
N LEU A 27 11.18 19.20 8.52
CA LEU A 27 12.17 19.82 9.42
C LEU A 27 11.57 20.41 10.70
N GLN A 28 10.27 20.20 10.96
CA GLN A 28 9.64 20.82 12.13
C GLN A 28 9.79 19.91 13.36
N HIS A 29 10.40 20.49 14.38
CA HIS A 29 10.73 19.87 15.66
C HIS A 29 9.62 20.04 16.73
N ASP A 30 8.46 20.59 16.38
CA ASP A 30 7.45 20.97 17.40
C ASP A 30 6.85 19.77 18.17
N GLU A 31 7.29 19.72 19.43
CA GLU A 31 6.63 19.39 20.71
C GLU A 31 5.81 18.11 20.95
N MET A 32 5.62 17.22 19.99
CA MET A 32 5.18 15.84 20.33
C MET A 32 5.91 14.75 19.55
N VAL A 33 7.09 15.09 19.04
CA VAL A 33 7.98 14.09 18.45
C VAL A 33 8.74 13.44 19.58
N GLU A 34 8.38 12.21 19.94
CA GLU A 34 9.23 11.40 20.82
C GLU A 34 10.63 11.41 20.19
N SER A 35 11.62 11.96 20.90
CA SER A 35 13.02 12.03 20.43
C SER A 35 13.55 10.64 20.04
N GLY A 36 12.92 9.58 20.55
CA GLY A 36 13.15 8.21 20.15
C GLY A 36 12.80 7.89 18.70
N ASP A 37 11.79 8.52 18.09
CA ASP A 37 11.37 8.22 16.71
C ASP A 37 12.37 8.72 15.67
N ILE A 38 12.96 9.90 15.88
CA ILE A 38 14.00 10.41 14.97
C ILE A 38 15.27 9.56 15.09
N LEU A 39 15.67 9.20 16.31
CA LEU A 39 16.82 8.32 16.54
C LEU A 39 16.56 6.93 15.94
N PHE A 40 15.36 6.37 16.13
CA PHE A 40 14.98 5.09 15.56
C PHE A 40 14.97 5.12 14.03
N ALA A 41 14.41 6.16 13.42
CA ALA A 41 14.41 6.33 11.97
C ALA A 41 15.82 6.57 11.39
N CYS A 42 16.72 7.24 12.12
CA CYS A 42 18.12 7.41 11.70
C CYS A 42 18.95 6.12 11.87
N CYS A 43 18.74 5.37 12.96
CA CYS A 43 19.53 4.18 13.27
C CYS A 43 19.04 2.92 12.53
N CYS A 44 17.74 2.80 12.27
CA CYS A 44 17.18 1.75 11.44
C CYS A 44 15.99 2.26 10.61
N THR A 45 16.28 3.04 9.56
CA THR A 45 15.31 3.48 8.55
C THR A 45 14.38 2.34 8.08
N PRO A 46 14.86 1.16 7.66
CA PRO A 46 13.96 0.10 7.19
C PRO A 46 13.05 -0.43 8.29
N CYS A 47 13.53 -0.57 9.53
CA CYS A 47 12.69 -0.99 10.66
C CYS A 47 11.60 0.05 10.97
N ALA A 48 11.98 1.33 11.00
CA ALA A 48 11.06 2.42 11.30
C ALA A 48 10.01 2.59 10.21
N SER A 49 10.41 2.41 8.95
CA SER A 49 9.50 2.41 7.82
C SER A 49 8.53 1.24 7.86
N ALA A 50 9.03 0.03 8.10
CA ALA A 50 8.18 -1.15 8.26
C ALA A 50 7.16 -1.00 9.40
N LYS A 51 7.60 -0.45 10.54
CA LYS A 51 6.73 -0.14 11.68
C LYS A 51 5.67 0.91 11.32
N ALA A 52 6.06 1.96 10.58
CA ALA A 52 5.13 2.98 10.12
C ALA A 52 4.03 2.36 9.25
N LYS A 53 4.39 1.57 8.23
CA LYS A 53 3.41 0.90 7.36
C LYS A 53 2.47 -0.02 8.15
N SER A 54 3.04 -0.89 8.98
CA SER A 54 2.28 -1.84 9.81
C SER A 54 1.31 -1.14 10.75
N THR A 55 1.62 0.08 11.20
CA THR A 55 0.70 0.88 12.03
C THR A 55 -0.55 1.29 11.24
N VAL A 56 -0.34 1.68 9.98
CA VAL A 56 -1.37 2.19 9.06
C VAL A 56 -2.27 1.10 8.52
N ASP A 57 -1.74 -0.06 8.17
CA ASP A 57 -2.48 -1.13 7.46
C ASP A 57 -2.56 -2.47 8.20
N LYS A 58 -1.97 -2.55 9.40
CA LYS A 58 -1.87 -3.75 10.24
C LYS A 58 -1.07 -4.91 9.66
N SER A 59 -0.43 -4.74 8.49
CA SER A 59 0.37 -5.80 7.87
C SER A 59 1.58 -6.20 8.74
N ASP A 60 2.17 -7.35 8.42
CA ASP A 60 3.29 -7.89 9.19
C ASP A 60 4.54 -7.01 9.04
N CYS A 61 5.17 -6.68 10.17
CA CYS A 61 6.31 -5.76 10.18
C CYS A 61 7.57 -6.38 9.56
N LEU A 62 7.75 -7.71 9.65
CA LEU A 62 8.89 -8.37 9.04
C LEU A 62 8.74 -8.43 7.52
N PHE A 63 7.53 -8.72 7.03
CA PHE A 63 7.21 -8.61 5.61
C PHE A 63 7.52 -7.20 5.08
N ASN A 64 7.03 -6.16 5.75
CA ASN A 64 7.29 -4.78 5.33
C ASN A 64 8.78 -4.44 5.34
N PHE A 65 9.54 -4.92 6.32
CA PHE A 65 10.98 -4.70 6.41
C PHE A 65 11.74 -5.33 5.22
N CYS A 66 11.35 -6.53 4.80
CA CYS A 66 12.02 -7.24 3.71
C CYS A 66 11.57 -6.78 2.32
N CYS A 67 10.32 -6.32 2.20
CA CYS A 67 9.66 -6.17 0.90
C CYS A 67 9.40 -4.72 0.49
N TRP A 68 9.48 -3.76 1.41
CA TRP A 68 9.22 -2.35 1.08
C TRP A 68 10.45 -1.48 1.24
N THR A 69 10.66 -0.61 0.25
CA THR A 69 11.62 0.49 0.38
C THR A 69 11.01 1.60 1.25
N PRO A 70 11.82 2.38 1.99
CA PRO A 70 11.32 3.50 2.77
C PRO A 70 10.47 4.50 1.98
N GLY A 71 10.87 4.80 0.74
CA GLY A 71 10.09 5.64 -0.17
C GLY A 71 8.77 5.01 -0.60
N GLY A 72 8.80 3.71 -0.89
CA GLY A 72 7.62 2.86 -1.08
C GLY A 72 6.59 3.05 0.03
N VAL A 73 7.03 2.88 1.27
CA VAL A 73 6.17 3.02 2.45
C VAL A 73 5.63 4.44 2.60
N TYR A 74 6.47 5.46 2.43
CA TYR A 74 6.04 6.84 2.58
C TYR A 74 4.93 7.19 1.58
N HIS A 75 5.12 6.84 0.31
CA HIS A 75 4.10 7.01 -0.72
C HIS A 75 2.81 6.24 -0.40
N PHE A 76 2.93 4.99 0.03
CA PHE A 76 1.80 4.18 0.46
C PHE A 76 1.00 4.88 1.56
N ILE A 77 1.67 5.38 2.61
CA ILE A 77 1.03 6.07 3.73
C ILE A 77 0.36 7.36 3.25
N ARG A 78 1.01 8.09 2.33
CA ARG A 78 0.46 9.29 1.71
C ARG A 78 -0.88 8.98 1.03
N LEU A 79 -0.90 7.98 0.16
CA LEU A 79 -2.09 7.55 -0.56
C LEU A 79 -3.17 7.01 0.39
N ALA A 80 -2.79 6.18 1.37
CA ALA A 80 -3.70 5.59 2.35
C ALA A 80 -4.47 6.67 3.13
N TYR A 81 -3.81 7.78 3.48
CA TYR A 81 -4.42 8.91 4.16
C TYR A 81 -5.00 9.99 3.26
N GLY A 82 -4.95 9.84 1.93
CA GLY A 82 -5.43 10.86 0.99
C GLY A 82 -4.63 12.16 1.06
N ILE A 83 -3.34 12.10 1.38
CA ILE A 83 -2.46 13.25 1.45
C ILE A 83 -2.01 13.63 0.03
N ASP A 84 -2.20 14.89 -0.34
CA ASP A 84 -1.77 15.44 -1.61
C ASP A 84 -0.24 15.50 -1.69
N GLY A 85 0.31 15.15 -2.85
CA GLY A 85 1.75 15.17 -3.09
C GLY A 85 2.11 14.77 -4.50
N VAL A 86 3.26 15.26 -4.99
CA VAL A 86 3.77 14.91 -6.31
C VAL A 86 4.59 13.64 -6.20
N CYS A 87 4.37 12.70 -7.11
CA CYS A 87 5.00 11.39 -7.03
C CYS A 87 6.54 11.41 -7.06
N GLY A 88 7.12 12.35 -7.81
CA GLY A 88 8.57 12.54 -7.88
C GLY A 88 9.19 13.04 -6.57
N ASP A 89 8.42 13.76 -5.75
CA ASP A 89 8.88 14.31 -4.48
C ASP A 89 9.11 13.18 -3.46
N ASP A 90 8.22 12.19 -3.42
CA ASP A 90 8.34 11.03 -2.54
C ASP A 90 9.67 10.29 -2.78
N LEU A 91 10.02 10.05 -4.06
CA LEU A 91 11.29 9.44 -4.44
C LEU A 91 12.49 10.34 -4.13
N ALA A 92 12.41 11.63 -4.49
CA ALA A 92 13.49 12.58 -4.25
C ALA A 92 13.81 12.73 -2.76
N TYR A 93 12.80 12.86 -1.90
CA TYR A 93 12.97 12.95 -0.46
C TYR A 93 13.52 11.66 0.15
N SER A 94 13.13 10.50 -0.39
CA SER A 94 13.70 9.20 0.00
C SER A 94 15.20 9.13 -0.25
N CYS A 95 15.67 9.74 -1.35
CA CYS A 95 17.08 9.77 -1.71
C CYS A 95 17.87 10.81 -0.89
N ILE A 96 17.28 11.97 -0.60
CA ILE A 96 17.97 13.08 0.07
C ILE A 96 18.08 12.83 1.58
N CYS A 97 17.00 12.43 2.24
CA CYS A 97 16.92 12.34 3.70
C CYS A 97 15.91 11.24 4.13
N PRO A 98 16.25 9.96 3.91
CA PRO A 98 15.32 8.84 4.15
C PRO A 98 14.88 8.72 5.62
N CYS A 99 15.73 9.11 6.57
CA CYS A 99 15.42 9.06 7.99
C CYS A 99 14.32 10.06 8.39
N LEU A 100 14.39 11.30 7.88
CA LEU A 100 13.39 12.34 8.16
C LEU A 100 12.04 12.00 7.54
N GLN A 101 12.06 11.51 6.29
CA GLN A 101 10.87 11.02 5.61
C GLN A 101 10.23 9.85 6.39
N THR A 102 11.04 8.87 6.81
CA THR A 102 10.56 7.73 7.58
C THR A 102 10.01 8.16 8.94
N ARG A 103 10.65 9.11 9.61
CA ARG A 103 10.16 9.70 10.87
C ARG A 103 8.81 10.40 10.65
N GLN A 104 8.63 11.11 9.54
CA GLN A 104 7.37 11.76 9.17
C GLN A 104 6.26 10.72 8.98
N ALA A 105 6.52 9.67 8.19
CA ALA A 105 5.62 8.52 8.01
C ALA A 105 5.25 7.85 9.34
N LEU A 106 6.23 7.59 10.21
CA LEU A 106 6.01 6.98 11.53
C LEU A 106 5.12 7.86 12.42
N THR A 107 5.39 9.18 12.43
CA THR A 107 4.61 10.13 13.23
C THR A 107 3.17 10.24 12.71
N GLU A 108 2.97 10.34 11.39
CA GLU A 108 1.61 10.32 10.82
C GLU A 108 0.88 9.02 11.11
N GLY A 109 1.57 7.88 10.98
CA GLY A 109 1.02 6.56 11.33
C GLY A 109 0.52 6.52 12.77
N LYS A 110 1.34 6.97 13.74
CA LYS A 110 0.94 7.06 15.15
C LYS A 110 -0.24 8.02 15.37
N ARG A 111 -0.22 9.18 14.71
CA ARG A 111 -1.20 10.26 14.95
C ARG A 111 -2.57 9.96 14.34
N ARG A 112 -2.60 9.41 13.13
CA ARG A 112 -3.85 9.11 12.40
C ARG A 112 -4.34 7.69 12.66
N GLY A 113 -3.47 6.78 13.10
CA GLY A 113 -3.83 5.41 13.44
C GLY A 113 -3.87 4.50 12.21
N THR A 114 -5.02 3.86 11.98
CA THR A 114 -5.19 2.90 10.87
C THR A 114 -6.02 3.55 9.79
N ALA A 115 -5.58 3.45 8.54
CA ALA A 115 -6.30 4.06 7.43
C ALA A 115 -7.58 3.26 7.13
N LEU A 116 -8.74 3.93 7.18
CA LEU A 116 -10.05 3.34 6.91
C LEU A 116 -10.24 2.91 5.45
N SER A 117 -9.42 3.45 4.55
CA SER A 117 -9.43 3.15 3.11
C SER A 117 -8.82 1.79 2.78
N ILE A 118 -8.17 1.14 3.74
CA ILE A 118 -7.54 -0.16 3.55
C ILE A 118 -8.56 -1.21 3.98
N PRO A 119 -8.91 -2.18 3.12
CA PRO A 119 -9.84 -3.24 3.50
C PRO A 119 -9.33 -3.89 4.79
N PRO A 120 -10.21 -4.12 5.79
CA PRO A 120 -9.81 -4.76 7.02
C PRO A 120 -9.14 -6.08 6.67
N GLN A 121 -8.01 -6.38 7.32
CA GLN A 121 -7.37 -7.69 7.20
C GLN A 121 -8.44 -8.76 7.32
N ALA A 122 -8.37 -9.79 6.46
CA ALA A 122 -9.32 -10.91 6.55
C ALA A 122 -9.40 -11.36 8.01
N GLY A 123 -10.56 -11.12 8.61
CA GLY A 123 -10.99 -11.83 9.80
C GLY A 123 -11.12 -13.32 9.49
N SER A 124 -11.78 -14.06 10.36
CA SER A 124 -11.97 -15.53 10.29
C SER A 124 -12.48 -16.13 8.94
N ASN A 125 -12.79 -15.31 7.94
CA ASN A 125 -13.22 -15.70 6.59
C ASN A 125 -12.07 -15.57 5.58
N SER A 126 -10.89 -16.04 5.94
CA SER A 126 -9.72 -15.95 5.09
C SER A 126 -9.82 -16.99 3.94
N ILE A 127 -9.41 -16.56 2.74
CA ILE A 127 -9.60 -17.34 1.50
C ILE A 127 -8.25 -17.99 1.15
N PRO A 128 -8.19 -19.27 0.77
CA PRO A 128 -6.95 -19.84 0.25
C PRO A 128 -6.62 -19.25 -1.12
N TRP A 129 -5.35 -19.35 -1.55
CA TRP A 129 -4.99 -19.00 -2.91
C TRP A 129 -5.84 -19.75 -3.94
N GLY A 130 -6.46 -19.01 -4.85
CA GLY A 130 -7.26 -19.57 -5.92
C GLY A 130 -6.44 -20.12 -7.09
N VAL A 131 -5.19 -19.67 -7.22
CA VAL A 131 -4.27 -20.04 -8.31
C VAL A 131 -3.09 -20.82 -7.76
N SER A 132 -2.64 -21.84 -8.49
CA SER A 132 -1.42 -22.60 -8.14
C SER A 132 -0.17 -21.81 -8.49
N LEU A 133 0.90 -21.94 -7.69
CA LEU A 133 2.15 -21.20 -7.89
C LEU A 133 2.81 -21.46 -9.24
N PHE A 134 2.74 -22.71 -9.72
CA PHE A 134 3.37 -23.14 -10.98
C PHE A 134 2.40 -23.22 -12.15
N ASP A 135 1.17 -22.74 -11.97
CA ASP A 135 0.21 -22.64 -13.06
C ASP A 135 0.54 -21.39 -13.90
N CYS A 136 1.57 -21.49 -14.73
CA CYS A 136 2.00 -20.45 -15.65
C CYS A 136 2.30 -21.02 -17.04
N SER A 137 1.87 -20.30 -18.08
CA SER A 137 2.35 -20.59 -19.44
C SER A 137 3.78 -20.06 -19.61
N VAL A 138 4.53 -20.60 -20.58
CA VAL A 138 5.88 -20.10 -20.91
C VAL A 138 5.86 -18.61 -21.25
N CYS A 139 4.82 -18.14 -21.95
CA CYS A 139 4.67 -16.72 -22.28
C CYS A 139 4.50 -15.84 -21.04
N GLU A 140 3.68 -16.27 -20.07
CA GLU A 140 3.47 -15.54 -18.82
C GLU A 140 4.75 -15.51 -17.96
N LEU A 141 5.51 -16.61 -17.94
CA LEU A 141 6.78 -16.68 -17.25
C LEU A 141 7.83 -15.76 -17.88
N CYS A 142 7.90 -15.73 -19.22
CA CYS A 142 8.75 -14.80 -19.95
C CYS A 142 8.38 -13.34 -19.67
N GLU A 143 7.09 -13.00 -19.67
CA GLU A 143 6.62 -11.66 -19.38
C GLU A 143 6.99 -11.21 -17.96
N THR A 144 6.76 -12.07 -16.96
CA THR A 144 7.13 -11.78 -15.55
C THR A 144 8.63 -11.76 -15.30
N THR A 145 9.42 -12.36 -16.17
CA THR A 145 10.90 -12.32 -16.09
C THR A 145 11.46 -11.07 -16.79
N ILE A 146 10.95 -10.74 -17.98
CA ILE A 146 11.50 -9.68 -18.85
C ILE A 146 10.87 -8.32 -18.54
N CYS A 147 9.55 -8.25 -18.39
CA CYS A 147 8.78 -7.02 -18.14
C CYS A 147 8.25 -6.99 -16.70
N PHE A 148 9.05 -7.46 -15.74
CA PHE A 148 8.65 -7.49 -14.35
C PHE A 148 8.19 -6.12 -13.79
N PRO A 149 8.75 -4.96 -14.19
CA PRO A 149 8.24 -3.67 -13.74
C PRO A 149 6.82 -3.42 -14.24
N CYS A 150 6.53 -3.81 -15.48
CA CYS A 150 5.23 -3.65 -16.14
C CYS A 150 4.15 -4.46 -15.41
N VAL A 151 4.48 -5.70 -15.04
CA VAL A 151 3.59 -6.57 -14.27
C VAL A 151 3.38 -6.01 -12.86
N THR A 152 4.45 -5.54 -12.22
CA THR A 152 4.40 -4.90 -10.88
C THR A 152 3.48 -3.67 -10.90
N HIS A 153 3.68 -2.77 -11.87
CA HIS A 153 2.83 -1.60 -12.08
C HIS A 153 1.36 -2.01 -12.31
N THR A 154 1.11 -3.00 -13.17
CA THR A 154 -0.25 -3.48 -13.44
C THR A 154 -0.94 -3.98 -12.17
N ILE A 155 -0.24 -4.77 -11.35
CA ILE A 155 -0.77 -5.25 -10.07
C ILE A 155 -1.04 -4.06 -9.15
N HIS A 156 -0.06 -3.17 -8.99
CA HIS A 156 -0.18 -2.02 -8.11
C HIS A 156 -1.34 -1.09 -8.50
N GLN A 157 -1.53 -0.80 -9.79
CA GLN A 157 -2.65 0.00 -10.29
C GLN A 157 -4.02 -0.60 -9.94
N HIS A 158 -4.14 -1.93 -9.90
CA HIS A 158 -5.39 -2.56 -9.49
C HIS A 158 -5.60 -2.50 -7.98
N LEU A 159 -4.53 -2.67 -7.19
CA LEU A 159 -4.60 -2.59 -5.73
C LEU A 159 -4.82 -1.14 -5.26
N GLN A 160 -4.27 -0.16 -5.98
CA GLN A 160 -4.26 1.26 -5.66
C GLN A 160 -4.45 2.13 -6.91
N PRO A 161 -5.68 2.24 -7.45
CA PRO A 161 -5.96 2.93 -8.72
C PRO A 161 -5.76 4.44 -8.70
N LYS A 162 -5.37 5.04 -7.56
CA LYS A 162 -5.07 6.48 -7.43
C LYS A 162 -3.58 6.82 -7.61
N ALA A 163 -2.73 5.83 -7.90
CA ALA A 163 -1.28 6.00 -8.01
C ALA A 163 -0.87 6.33 -9.47
N ASP A 164 -1.04 7.56 -9.95
CA ASP A 164 -0.84 7.90 -11.38
C ASP A 164 0.63 7.98 -11.89
N SER A 165 1.59 7.23 -11.32
CA SER A 165 2.99 7.29 -11.79
C SER A 165 3.67 5.94 -11.93
N CYS A 166 3.80 5.48 -13.18
CA CYS A 166 4.62 4.31 -13.52
C CYS A 166 6.09 4.45 -13.07
N CYS A 167 6.63 5.67 -13.03
CA CYS A 167 8.00 5.93 -12.56
C CYS A 167 8.19 5.52 -11.10
N PHE A 168 7.20 5.75 -10.25
CA PHE A 168 7.27 5.34 -8.85
C PHE A 168 7.20 3.84 -8.71
N ASP A 169 6.28 3.20 -9.41
CA ASP A 169 6.13 1.74 -9.36
C ASP A 169 7.41 1.04 -9.83
N PHE A 170 8.07 1.57 -10.85
CA PHE A 170 9.31 0.98 -11.37
C PHE A 170 10.52 1.20 -10.46
N CYS A 171 10.57 2.32 -9.73
CA CYS A 171 11.73 2.68 -8.91
C CYS A 171 11.60 2.30 -7.43
N CYS A 172 10.37 2.26 -6.90
CA CYS A 172 10.13 2.23 -5.45
C CYS A 172 9.45 0.94 -4.98
N ILE A 173 8.73 0.26 -5.86
CA ILE A 173 8.02 -0.97 -5.52
C ILE A 173 8.88 -2.15 -5.90
N ALA A 174 9.37 -2.87 -4.89
CA ALA A 174 10.06 -4.12 -5.12
C ALA A 174 9.06 -5.12 -5.73
N PRO A 175 9.33 -5.68 -6.92
CA PRO A 175 8.43 -6.63 -7.56
C PRO A 175 8.12 -7.85 -6.69
N THR A 176 9.10 -8.28 -5.89
CA THR A 176 8.96 -9.37 -4.91
C THR A 176 7.88 -9.10 -3.86
N SER A 177 7.57 -7.83 -3.57
CA SER A 177 6.54 -7.46 -2.61
C SER A 177 5.11 -7.68 -3.11
N MET A 178 4.90 -7.74 -4.44
CA MET A 178 3.56 -7.82 -5.03
C MET A 178 2.79 -9.05 -4.58
N TYR A 179 3.48 -10.17 -4.36
CA TYR A 179 2.88 -11.39 -3.83
C TYR A 179 2.20 -11.15 -2.49
N GLY A 180 2.96 -10.69 -1.49
CA GLY A 180 2.43 -10.41 -0.16
C GLY A 180 1.43 -9.27 -0.16
N GLN A 181 1.57 -8.27 -1.04
CA GLN A 181 0.60 -7.19 -1.18
C GLN A 181 -0.77 -7.68 -1.67
N VAL A 182 -0.81 -8.49 -2.73
CA VAL A 182 -2.07 -9.11 -3.23
C VAL A 182 -2.67 -9.99 -2.13
N ARG A 183 -1.84 -10.81 -1.47
CA ARG A 183 -2.27 -11.68 -0.38
C ARG A 183 -2.93 -10.89 0.75
N HIS A 184 -2.26 -9.83 1.22
CA HIS A 184 -2.79 -8.98 2.28
C HIS A 184 -4.04 -8.22 1.84
N HIS A 185 -4.10 -7.72 0.60
CA HIS A 185 -5.23 -6.95 0.10
C HIS A 185 -6.51 -7.78 -0.01
N TYR A 186 -6.41 -9.04 -0.44
CA TYR A 186 -7.56 -9.95 -0.53
C TYR A 186 -7.75 -10.84 0.70
N GLY A 187 -6.89 -10.71 1.71
CA GLY A 187 -7.01 -11.49 2.93
C GLY A 187 -6.77 -13.00 2.73
N ILE A 188 -5.82 -13.33 1.86
CA ILE A 188 -5.48 -14.70 1.51
C ILE A 188 -4.59 -15.33 2.59
N ILE A 189 -4.86 -16.57 2.98
CA ILE A 189 -4.05 -17.30 3.97
C ILE A 189 -2.74 -17.75 3.34
N SER A 190 -1.64 -17.56 4.06
CA SER A 190 -0.36 -18.19 3.75
C SER A 190 -0.26 -19.54 4.46
N ASP A 191 0.23 -20.56 3.76
CA ASP A 191 0.46 -21.89 4.34
C ASP A 191 1.68 -21.87 5.28
N VAL A 192 2.59 -20.91 5.07
CA VAL A 192 3.89 -20.81 5.78
C VAL A 192 4.06 -19.47 6.50
N SER A 193 2.96 -18.82 6.90
CA SER A 193 2.98 -17.49 7.58
C SER A 193 3.65 -16.39 6.72
N CYS A 194 4.10 -15.29 7.32
CA CYS A 194 4.80 -14.19 6.65
C CYS A 194 6.11 -14.63 5.98
N ALA A 195 6.67 -15.79 6.33
CA ALA A 195 7.83 -16.34 5.66
C ALA A 195 7.54 -16.70 4.19
N GLU A 196 6.30 -17.09 3.85
CA GLU A 196 5.91 -17.33 2.45
C GLU A 196 6.04 -16.07 1.61
N ASP A 197 5.62 -14.90 2.14
CA ASP A 197 5.65 -13.64 1.42
C ASP A 197 7.07 -13.11 1.17
N ILE A 198 8.05 -13.60 1.92
CA ILE A 198 9.45 -13.20 1.80
C ILE A 198 10.20 -14.25 0.98
N LEU A 199 10.14 -15.52 1.41
CA LEU A 199 10.94 -16.59 0.83
C LEU A 199 10.46 -16.96 -0.57
N LEU A 200 9.14 -16.98 -0.82
CA LEU A 200 8.62 -17.43 -2.11
C LEU A 200 8.97 -16.45 -3.23
N PRO A 201 8.80 -15.13 -3.08
CA PRO A 201 9.23 -14.19 -4.10
C PRO A 201 10.75 -14.12 -4.24
N VAL A 202 11.53 -14.39 -3.19
CA VAL A 202 13.00 -14.44 -3.30
C VAL A 202 13.46 -15.70 -4.05
N ALA A 203 12.86 -16.86 -3.76
CA ALA A 203 13.25 -18.14 -4.35
C ALA A 203 12.69 -18.37 -5.76
N CYS A 204 11.48 -17.86 -6.04
CA CYS A 204 10.75 -18.12 -7.28
C CYS A 204 10.01 -16.87 -7.76
N PHE A 205 10.75 -15.77 -7.91
CA PHE A 205 10.22 -14.45 -8.23
C PHE A 205 9.20 -14.43 -9.39
N PRO A 206 9.49 -14.97 -10.59
CA PRO A 206 8.57 -14.88 -11.71
C PRO A 206 7.24 -15.62 -11.45
N CYS A 207 7.30 -16.80 -10.82
CA CYS A 207 6.12 -17.59 -10.50
C CYS A 207 5.27 -16.92 -9.42
N ALA A 208 5.91 -16.39 -8.36
CA ALA A 208 5.21 -15.65 -7.32
C ALA A 208 4.50 -14.40 -7.91
N LEU A 209 5.20 -13.64 -8.74
CA LEU A 209 4.62 -12.46 -9.40
C LEU A 209 3.47 -12.85 -10.35
N ASN A 210 3.61 -13.93 -11.11
CA ASN A 210 2.54 -14.41 -11.99
C ASN A 210 1.30 -14.88 -11.20
N ARG A 211 1.51 -15.62 -10.11
CA ARG A 211 0.42 -16.04 -9.21
C ARG A 211 -0.34 -14.83 -8.67
N ALA A 212 0.38 -13.81 -8.20
CA ALA A 212 -0.20 -12.56 -7.71
C ALA A 212 -1.05 -11.87 -8.79
N ARG A 213 -0.55 -11.79 -10.03
CA ARG A 213 -1.31 -11.25 -11.17
C ARG A 213 -2.59 -12.03 -11.48
N LYS A 214 -2.52 -13.36 -11.53
CA LYS A 214 -3.68 -14.20 -11.83
C LYS A 214 -4.74 -14.14 -10.74
N GLU A 215 -4.31 -14.10 -9.49
CA GLU A 215 -5.22 -13.96 -8.35
C GLU A 215 -5.97 -12.62 -8.41
N LEU A 216 -5.26 -11.54 -8.69
CA LEU A 216 -5.83 -10.21 -8.95
C LEU A 216 -6.90 -10.25 -10.06
N GLN A 217 -6.61 -10.89 -11.20
CA GLN A 217 -7.55 -11.03 -12.32
C GLN A 217 -8.79 -11.86 -11.95
N ARG A 218 -8.61 -12.90 -11.14
CA ARG A 218 -9.72 -13.72 -10.64
C ARG A 218 -10.63 -12.90 -9.74
N HIS A 219 -10.08 -12.16 -8.79
CA HIS A 219 -10.86 -11.33 -7.86
C HIS A 219 -11.56 -10.17 -8.57
N SER A 220 -10.91 -9.49 -9.52
CA SER A 220 -11.55 -8.42 -10.29
C SER A 220 -12.75 -8.94 -11.09
N SER A 221 -12.62 -10.12 -11.70
CA SER A 221 -13.71 -10.78 -12.43
C SER A 221 -14.90 -11.10 -11.52
N MET A 222 -14.65 -11.57 -10.30
CA MET A 222 -15.71 -11.85 -9.31
C MET A 222 -16.45 -10.57 -8.88
N VAL A 223 -15.71 -9.48 -8.66
CA VAL A 223 -16.31 -8.18 -8.30
C VAL A 223 -17.20 -7.66 -9.44
N HIS A 224 -16.73 -7.74 -10.68
CA HIS A 224 -17.52 -7.33 -11.84
C HIS A 224 -18.76 -8.21 -12.05
N ALA A 225 -18.65 -9.53 -11.85
CA ALA A 225 -19.79 -10.44 -11.93
C ALA A 225 -20.83 -10.14 -10.84
N ALA A 226 -20.40 -9.87 -9.61
CA ALA A 226 -21.30 -9.49 -8.51
C ALA A 226 -22.02 -8.16 -8.79
N GLN A 227 -21.32 -7.18 -9.36
CA GLN A 227 -21.93 -5.89 -9.76
C GLN A 227 -22.96 -6.06 -10.88
N ALA A 228 -22.75 -6.99 -11.81
CA ALA A 228 -23.70 -7.28 -12.89
C ALA A 228 -25.00 -7.96 -12.39
N ILE A 229 -24.94 -8.69 -11.27
CA ILE A 229 -26.12 -9.37 -10.67
C ILE A 229 -26.97 -8.40 -9.84
N VAL A 230 -26.42 -7.27 -9.39
CA VAL A 230 -27.14 -6.23 -8.62
C VAL A 230 -27.33 -4.94 -9.45
N PRO A 231 -28.01 -4.97 -10.62
CA PRO A 231 -28.30 -3.77 -11.38
C PRO A 231 -29.48 -3.04 -10.73
N GLY A 232 -29.23 -2.20 -9.72
CA GLY A 232 -30.29 -1.34 -9.18
C GLY A 232 -30.08 -0.73 -7.80
N MET A 233 -29.12 -1.20 -7.01
CA MET A 233 -28.78 -0.54 -5.75
C MET A 233 -27.56 0.35 -5.97
N GLY A 234 -27.80 1.65 -6.15
CA GLY A 234 -26.77 2.66 -6.39
C GLY A 234 -25.78 2.77 -5.22
N TYR A 235 -24.76 1.93 -5.20
CA TYR A 235 -23.57 2.14 -4.39
C TYR A 235 -22.61 3.05 -5.18
N SER A 236 -22.64 4.34 -4.86
CA SER A 236 -21.54 5.25 -5.25
C SER A 236 -20.26 4.76 -4.58
N ARG A 237 -19.22 4.53 -5.38
CA ARG A 237 -17.86 4.23 -4.88
C ARG A 237 -17.36 5.45 -4.09
N PHE A 238 -16.82 5.21 -2.89
CA PHE A 238 -16.01 6.15 -2.12
C PHE A 238 -14.60 6.30 -2.71
#